data_AF-A0A6V7XTJ8-F1
#
_entry.id   AF-A0A6V7XTJ8-F1
#
_cell.length_a   1.000
_cell.length_b   1.000
_cell.length_c   1.000
_cell.angle_alpha   90.00
_cell.angle_beta   90.00
_cell.angle_gamma   90.00
#
_symmetry.space_group_name_H-M   'P 1'
#
loop_
_entity.id
_entity.type
_entity.pdbx_description
1 polymer ?
#
loop_
_entity_poly.entity_id
_entity_poly.type
_entity_poly.pdbx_seq_one_letter_code
_entity_poly.pdbx_strand_id
1 'polypeptide(L)'
;MSIELLLLIEDDNFLIIYNGLMAHASVNHLHLQTLFWPCKSGILEKSVKPKSTGWDWLFLLQRPDWYLPAFVFQLDDLTDIEKITKALDICVKLLIENGVAHNLFMCRSKQFKNRLNKVENIPNNEISKELVTIYLFPRKASKEGLFVGGSLTSTFVPAALEVAGLLPVYDSDFFASTNESEILKIFNERELMSDEYFEQLANKLINYLMDEVDEF
;
A
#
# COMPACT_ATOMS: atom_id res chain seq x y z
N MET A 1 2.03 8.72 15.46
CA MET A 1 1.09 9.83 15.18
C MET A 1 0.05 9.50 14.08
N SER A 2 0.43 8.92 12.94
CA SER A 2 -0.51 8.68 11.82
C SER A 2 -1.52 7.57 12.09
N ILE A 3 -1.12 6.50 12.79
CA ILE A 3 -2.01 5.41 13.21
C ILE A 3 -3.07 5.95 14.18
N GLU A 4 -2.62 6.75 15.14
CA GLU A 4 -3.46 7.38 16.16
C GLU A 4 -4.45 8.36 15.52
N LEU A 5 -4.05 9.09 14.47
CA LEU A 5 -4.96 9.97 13.73
C LEU A 5 -6.09 9.18 13.06
N LEU A 6 -5.80 8.01 12.48
CA LEU A 6 -6.82 7.11 11.92
C LEU A 6 -7.76 6.52 12.97
N LEU A 7 -7.28 6.33 14.21
CA LEU A 7 -8.10 5.85 15.33
C LEU A 7 -8.98 6.95 15.93
N LEU A 8 -8.58 8.21 15.82
CA LEU A 8 -9.33 9.36 16.36
C LEU A 8 -10.44 9.86 15.43
N ILE A 9 -10.32 9.62 14.12
CA ILE A 9 -11.30 10.08 13.14
C ILE A 9 -12.34 8.99 12.90
N GLU A 10 -13.60 9.31 13.16
CA GLU A 10 -14.74 8.40 13.04
C GLU A 10 -15.12 8.07 11.58
N ASP A 11 -14.78 8.92 10.60
CA ASP A 11 -15.11 8.69 9.19
C ASP A 11 -14.18 7.66 8.54
N ASP A 12 -14.75 6.55 8.05
CA ASP A 12 -14.00 5.41 7.49
C ASP A 12 -13.36 5.73 6.13
N ASN A 13 -13.77 6.84 5.49
CA ASN A 13 -13.17 7.33 4.25
C ASN A 13 -11.93 8.18 4.51
N PHE A 14 -11.64 8.53 5.77
CA PHE A 14 -10.41 9.24 6.10
C PHE A 14 -9.19 8.33 5.91
N LEU A 15 -8.19 8.85 5.22
CA LEU A 15 -6.96 8.13 4.92
C LEU A 15 -5.75 9.04 4.87
N ILE A 16 -4.59 8.41 4.97
CA ILE A 16 -3.30 9.06 4.98
C ILE A 16 -2.45 8.43 3.87
N ILE A 17 -1.80 9.25 3.07
CA ILE A 17 -0.89 8.81 2.03
C ILE A 17 0.49 9.44 2.18
N TYR A 18 1.49 8.76 1.64
CA TYR A 18 2.85 9.25 1.53
C TYR A 18 3.46 8.88 0.18
N ASN A 19 4.17 9.84 -0.40
CA ASN A 19 4.97 9.65 -1.58
C ASN A 19 6.44 9.71 -1.18
N GLY A 20 7.14 8.59 -1.32
CA GLY A 20 8.58 8.52 -1.08
C GLY A 20 9.40 9.25 -2.13
N LEU A 21 10.69 9.44 -1.83
CA LEU A 21 11.65 9.91 -2.83
C LEU A 21 11.67 8.91 -4.01
N MET A 22 11.68 9.43 -5.24
CA MET A 22 11.50 8.64 -6.47
C MET A 22 10.15 7.90 -6.59
N ALA A 23 9.18 8.17 -5.71
CA ALA A 23 7.81 7.68 -5.79
C ALA A 23 6.81 8.85 -5.90
N HIS A 24 7.22 9.90 -6.65
CA HIS A 24 6.49 11.15 -6.89
C HIS A 24 6.23 12.03 -5.66
N ALA A 25 7.20 12.12 -4.75
CA ALA A 25 7.23 13.22 -3.79
C ALA A 25 7.34 14.57 -4.54
N SER A 26 6.39 15.48 -4.31
CA SER A 26 6.38 16.82 -4.91
C SER A 26 7.21 17.85 -4.13
N VAL A 27 7.54 17.55 -2.87
CA VAL A 27 8.39 18.37 -2.00
C VAL A 27 9.45 17.50 -1.33
N ASN A 28 10.60 18.11 -1.00
CA ASN A 28 11.78 17.41 -0.49
C ASN A 28 11.82 17.31 1.05
N HIS A 29 10.70 17.50 1.73
CA HIS A 29 10.59 17.27 3.17
C HIS A 29 9.56 16.17 3.43
N LEU A 30 9.77 15.43 4.52
CA LEU A 30 8.81 14.43 4.98
C LEU A 30 7.47 15.11 5.27
N HIS A 31 6.44 14.73 4.52
CA HIS A 31 5.09 15.19 4.72
C HIS A 31 4.14 14.03 4.39
N LEU A 32 3.09 13.92 5.19
CA LEU A 32 1.99 13.00 4.93
C LEU A 32 0.82 13.84 4.41
N GLN A 33 0.07 13.29 3.47
CA GLN A 33 -1.14 13.93 2.97
C GLN A 33 -2.35 13.19 3.55
N THR A 34 -3.40 13.94 3.87
CA THR A 34 -4.65 13.37 4.39
C THR A 34 -5.78 13.80 3.49
N LEU A 35 -6.76 12.92 3.29
CA LEU A 35 -7.97 13.22 2.53
C LEU A 35 -9.11 12.31 2.96
N PHE A 36 -10.31 12.68 2.53
CA PHE A 36 -11.48 11.81 2.58
C PHE A 36 -11.67 11.20 1.20
N TRP A 37 -11.68 9.87 1.12
CA TRP A 37 -11.88 9.18 -0.15
C TRP A 37 -13.30 9.46 -0.67
N PRO A 38 -13.46 9.87 -1.93
CA PRO A 38 -14.76 10.32 -2.44
C PRO A 38 -15.73 9.17 -2.81
N CYS A 39 -15.26 7.92 -2.77
CA CYS A 39 -16.01 6.75 -3.24
C CYS A 39 -15.67 5.50 -2.43
N LYS A 40 -16.22 4.34 -2.79
CA LYS A 40 -15.80 3.07 -2.18
C LYS A 40 -14.47 2.64 -2.79
N SER A 41 -13.40 2.56 -1.99
CA SER A 41 -12.09 2.17 -2.50
C SER A 41 -12.03 0.67 -2.82
N GLY A 42 -11.72 0.34 -4.07
CA GLY A 42 -11.67 -1.06 -4.54
C GLY A 42 -10.54 -1.88 -3.91
N ILE A 43 -9.50 -1.24 -3.36
CA ILE A 43 -8.39 -1.94 -2.70
C ILE A 43 -8.81 -2.59 -1.38
N LEU A 44 -9.79 -2.01 -0.69
CA LEU A 44 -10.28 -2.48 0.61
C LEU A 44 -11.02 -3.81 0.52
N GLU A 45 -11.47 -4.17 -0.68
CA GLU A 45 -12.18 -5.43 -0.96
C GLU A 45 -11.25 -6.54 -1.46
N LYS A 46 -9.95 -6.26 -1.62
CA LYS A 46 -9.02 -7.21 -2.22
C LYS A 46 -8.56 -8.27 -1.22
N SER A 47 -8.34 -9.46 -1.76
CA SER A 47 -7.76 -10.56 -1.00
C SER A 47 -6.29 -10.29 -0.77
N VAL A 48 -5.88 -10.40 0.49
CA VAL A 48 -4.47 -10.41 0.89
C VAL A 48 -4.09 -11.81 1.37
N LYS A 49 -2.82 -12.17 1.24
CA LYS A 49 -2.30 -13.47 1.67
C LYS A 49 -1.41 -13.28 2.90
N PRO A 50 -1.60 -14.06 3.97
CA PRO A 50 -0.63 -14.05 5.07
C PRO A 50 0.72 -14.51 4.55
N LYS A 51 1.79 -13.80 4.94
CA LYS A 51 3.14 -14.13 4.47
C LYS A 51 3.83 -15.19 5.32
N SER A 52 3.51 -15.24 6.61
CA SER A 52 4.01 -16.24 7.56
C SER A 52 2.85 -16.88 8.29
N THR A 53 2.99 -18.15 8.68
CA THR A 53 1.98 -18.88 9.45
C THR A 53 1.86 -18.38 10.90
N GLY A 54 2.80 -17.53 11.36
CA GLY A 54 2.84 -17.02 12.73
C GLY A 54 2.37 -15.58 12.92
N TRP A 55 2.16 -14.80 11.85
CA TRP A 55 1.79 -13.39 11.96
C TRP A 55 0.43 -13.13 11.32
N ASP A 56 -0.49 -12.63 12.14
CA ASP A 56 -1.84 -12.19 11.79
C ASP A 56 -1.93 -10.69 11.49
N TRP A 57 -0.82 -9.97 11.61
CA TRP A 57 -0.71 -8.53 11.37
C TRP A 57 0.07 -8.18 10.10
N LEU A 58 0.72 -9.15 9.43
CA LEU A 58 1.48 -8.95 8.17
C LEU A 58 0.95 -9.82 7.03
N PHE A 59 0.58 -9.16 5.94
CA PHE A 59 0.05 -9.78 4.73
C PHE A 59 0.76 -9.24 3.49
N LEU A 60 0.65 -9.96 2.38
CA LEU A 60 1.02 -9.50 1.06
C LEU A 60 -0.22 -9.29 0.19
N LEU A 61 -0.26 -8.16 -0.49
CA LEU A 61 -1.10 -7.94 -1.65
C LEU A 61 -0.26 -8.24 -2.90
N GLN A 62 -0.73 -9.13 -3.77
CA GLN A 62 0.00 -9.59 -4.95
C GLN A 62 -0.91 -9.66 -6.15
N ARG A 63 -0.32 -9.75 -7.35
CA ARG A 63 -1.08 -10.04 -8.58
C ARG A 63 -1.70 -11.45 -8.49
N PRO A 64 -2.92 -11.66 -9.05
CA PRO A 64 -3.74 -10.71 -9.80
C PRO A 64 -4.70 -9.88 -8.93
N ASP A 65 -4.63 -9.94 -7.60
CA ASP A 65 -5.58 -9.26 -6.70
C ASP A 65 -5.46 -7.72 -6.77
N TRP A 66 -4.24 -7.22 -7.04
CA TRP A 66 -3.97 -5.81 -7.32
C TRP A 66 -2.85 -5.67 -8.36
N TYR A 67 -2.78 -4.51 -9.03
CA TYR A 67 -1.82 -4.29 -10.12
C TYR A 67 -0.40 -3.96 -9.64
N LEU A 68 -0.23 -3.46 -8.41
CA LEU A 68 1.07 -3.36 -7.75
C LEU A 68 1.11 -4.23 -6.49
N PRO A 69 2.22 -4.93 -6.23
CA PRO A 69 2.38 -5.67 -5.00
C PRO A 69 2.55 -4.72 -3.81
N ALA A 70 2.13 -5.15 -2.62
CA ALA A 70 2.25 -4.35 -1.39
C ALA A 70 2.53 -5.23 -0.17
N PHE A 71 3.30 -4.68 0.77
CA PHE A 71 3.31 -5.15 2.16
C PHE A 71 2.12 -4.53 2.87
N VAL A 72 1.32 -5.35 3.55
CA VAL A 72 0.10 -4.90 4.21
C VAL A 72 0.20 -5.22 5.69
N PHE A 73 0.12 -4.19 6.52
CA PHE A 73 0.10 -4.30 7.97
C PHE A 73 -1.30 -3.98 8.48
N GLN A 74 -1.85 -4.78 9.39
CA GLN A 74 -3.16 -4.53 9.99
C GLN A 74 -3.05 -4.55 11.52
N LEU A 75 -3.53 -3.48 12.15
CA LEU A 75 -3.56 -3.32 13.60
C LEU A 75 -4.86 -3.89 14.15
N ASP A 76 -4.80 -5.03 14.85
CA ASP A 76 -5.97 -5.61 15.51
C ASP A 76 -6.12 -5.13 16.96
N ASP A 77 -5.03 -5.15 17.74
CA ASP A 77 -5.00 -4.65 19.12
C ASP A 77 -4.23 -3.32 19.22
N LEU A 78 -4.73 -2.38 20.03
CA LEU A 78 -4.06 -1.12 20.31
C LEU A 78 -2.71 -1.31 21.04
N THR A 79 -2.51 -2.43 21.75
CA THR A 79 -1.22 -2.75 22.35
C THR A 79 -0.12 -3.02 21.31
N ASP A 80 -0.50 -3.37 20.08
CA ASP A 80 0.44 -3.70 18.99
C ASP A 80 0.89 -2.47 18.18
N ILE A 81 0.49 -1.24 18.54
CA ILE A 81 0.87 -0.02 17.80
C ILE A 81 2.39 0.10 17.69
N GLU A 82 3.12 -0.13 18.78
CA GLU A 82 4.59 -0.02 18.80
C GLU A 82 5.24 -1.10 17.94
N LYS A 83 4.75 -2.35 18.05
CA LYS A 83 5.19 -3.49 17.24
C LYS A 83 5.00 -3.24 15.74
N ILE A 84 3.82 -2.80 15.32
CA ILE A 84 3.55 -2.50 13.90
C ILE A 84 4.38 -1.31 13.42
N THR A 85 4.57 -0.28 14.26
CA THR A 85 5.41 0.86 13.92
C THR A 85 6.87 0.44 13.73
N LYS A 86 7.42 -0.40 14.62
CA LYS A 86 8.78 -0.96 14.48
C LYS A 86 8.90 -1.81 13.21
N ALA A 87 7.91 -2.68 12.95
CA ALA A 87 7.92 -3.52 11.76
C ALA A 87 7.83 -2.71 10.46
N LEU A 88 7.03 -1.64 10.44
CA LEU A 88 6.95 -0.71 9.32
C LEU A 88 8.28 0.04 9.11
N ASP A 89 8.93 0.48 10.18
CA ASP A 89 10.25 1.14 10.11
C ASP A 89 11.32 0.20 9.55
N ILE A 90 11.37 -1.06 10.00
CA ILE A 90 12.23 -2.11 9.44
C ILE A 90 11.95 -2.30 7.95
N CYS A 91 10.68 -2.37 7.58
CA CYS A 91 10.28 -2.55 6.18
C CYS A 91 10.72 -1.36 5.30
N VAL A 92 10.49 -0.13 5.76
CA VAL A 92 10.90 1.08 5.04
C VAL A 92 12.42 1.16 4.93
N LYS A 93 13.18 0.86 5.99
CA LYS A 93 14.64 0.80 5.97
C LYS A 93 15.14 -0.23 4.96
N LEU A 94 14.57 -1.44 4.95
CA LEU A 94 14.88 -2.47 3.97
C LEU A 94 14.71 -1.95 2.53
N LEU A 95 13.59 -1.28 2.25
CA LEU A 95 13.34 -0.72 0.92
C LEU A 95 14.37 0.35 0.55
N ILE A 96 14.68 1.27 1.48
CA ILE A 96 15.68 2.33 1.27
C ILE A 96 17.06 1.73 0.99
N GLU A 97 17.51 0.76 1.79
CA GLU A 97 18.81 0.10 1.64
C GLU A 97 18.95 -0.67 0.32
N ASN A 98 17.84 -1.19 -0.21
CA ASN A 98 17.81 -1.85 -1.52
C ASN A 98 17.53 -0.87 -2.67
N GLY A 99 17.45 0.44 -2.41
CA GLY A 99 17.20 1.47 -3.43
C GLY A 99 15.79 1.41 -4.04
N VAL A 100 14.82 0.90 -3.29
CA VAL A 100 13.44 0.68 -3.74
C VAL A 100 12.57 1.87 -3.34
N ALA A 101 12.01 2.54 -4.35
CA ALA A 101 11.03 3.60 -4.15
C ALA A 101 9.71 3.01 -3.61
N HIS A 102 8.97 3.80 -2.82
CA HIS A 102 7.74 3.32 -2.20
C HIS A 102 6.68 4.40 -1.96
N ASN A 103 5.42 3.98 -2.01
CA ASN A 103 4.27 4.77 -1.58
C ASN A 103 3.63 4.13 -0.34
N LEU A 104 3.08 4.96 0.55
CA LEU A 104 2.27 4.50 1.67
C LEU A 104 0.82 4.90 1.43
N PHE A 105 -0.09 4.00 1.77
CA PHE A 105 -1.52 4.26 1.86
C PHE A 105 -2.03 3.66 3.17
N MET A 106 -2.59 4.47 4.05
CA MET A 106 -3.13 4.07 5.35
C MET A 106 -4.60 4.40 5.41
N CYS A 107 -5.42 3.46 5.83
CA CYS A 107 -6.86 3.60 5.92
C CYS A 107 -7.42 2.72 7.04
N ARG A 108 -8.74 2.73 7.23
CA ARG A 108 -9.43 1.68 7.97
C ARG A 108 -10.00 0.66 6.99
N SER A 109 -9.84 -0.62 7.30
CA SER A 109 -10.36 -1.71 6.48
C SER A 109 -10.87 -2.84 7.35
N LYS A 110 -11.72 -3.70 6.79
CA LYS A 110 -12.23 -4.85 7.51
C LYS A 110 -11.09 -5.79 7.87
N GLN A 111 -11.19 -6.43 9.04
CA GLN A 111 -10.25 -7.47 9.42
C GLN A 111 -10.11 -8.53 8.33
N PHE A 112 -8.87 -8.83 7.94
CA PHE A 112 -8.60 -9.86 6.95
C PHE A 112 -8.86 -11.24 7.56
N LYS A 113 -9.67 -12.05 6.88
CA LYS A 113 -9.93 -13.43 7.32
C LYS A 113 -8.72 -14.29 6.97
N ASN A 114 -7.89 -14.61 7.95
CA ASN A 114 -6.88 -15.67 7.79
C ASN A 114 -7.60 -16.99 7.50
N ARG A 115 -7.44 -17.55 6.29
CA ARG A 115 -8.08 -18.82 5.87
C ARG A 115 -7.73 -20.02 6.75
N LEU A 116 -6.77 -19.90 7.68
CA LEU A 116 -6.39 -20.93 8.65
C LEU A 116 -7.38 -21.03 9.83
N ASN A 117 -8.12 -19.95 10.14
CA ASN A 117 -9.21 -20.00 11.12
C ASN A 117 -10.47 -20.51 10.42
N LYS A 118 -10.61 -21.84 10.41
CA LYS A 118 -11.80 -22.55 9.97
C LYS A 118 -13.05 -21.97 10.63
N VAL A 119 -14.04 -21.67 9.80
CA VAL A 119 -15.48 -21.80 10.06
C VAL A 119 -15.91 -21.30 11.43
N GLU A 120 -16.11 -20.00 11.54
CA GLU A 120 -17.21 -19.52 12.36
C GLU A 120 -18.26 -18.94 11.41
N ASN A 121 -19.44 -19.58 11.42
CA ASN A 121 -20.68 -19.02 10.91
C ASN A 121 -21.03 -17.81 11.78
N ILE A 122 -20.27 -16.73 11.63
CA ILE A 122 -20.63 -15.45 12.24
C ILE A 122 -21.86 -14.96 11.46
N PRO A 123 -23.01 -14.73 12.12
CA PRO A 123 -24.18 -14.20 11.44
C PRO A 123 -23.80 -12.90 10.72
N ASN A 124 -24.32 -12.70 9.51
CA ASN A 124 -24.11 -11.53 8.64
C ASN A 124 -24.43 -10.16 9.29
N ASN A 125 -24.80 -10.13 10.57
CA ASN A 125 -25.18 -8.94 11.35
C ASN A 125 -24.09 -8.45 12.32
N GLU A 126 -22.95 -9.12 12.47
CA GLU A 126 -21.82 -8.51 13.19
C GLU A 126 -21.17 -7.45 12.30
N ILE A 127 -21.20 -6.20 12.78
CA ILE A 127 -20.45 -5.09 12.20
C ILE A 127 -18.98 -5.53 12.17
N SER A 128 -18.46 -5.82 10.98
CA SER A 128 -17.07 -6.22 10.81
C SER A 128 -16.17 -5.14 11.40
N LYS A 129 -15.37 -5.49 12.41
CA LYS A 129 -14.41 -4.58 13.04
C LYS A 129 -13.53 -3.93 11.96
N GLU A 130 -13.52 -2.61 11.94
CA GLU A 130 -12.63 -1.85 11.07
C GLU A 130 -11.31 -1.60 11.78
N LEU A 131 -10.23 -1.99 11.12
CA LEU A 131 -8.88 -2.00 11.64
C LEU A 131 -8.01 -1.02 10.84
N VAL A 132 -7.09 -0.35 11.52
CA VAL A 132 -6.07 0.45 10.83
C VAL A 132 -5.24 -0.49 9.97
N THR A 133 -5.20 -0.18 8.67
CA THR A 133 -4.54 -0.98 7.66
C THR A 133 -3.58 -0.10 6.87
N ILE A 134 -2.35 -0.58 6.71
CA ILE A 134 -1.23 0.14 6.13
C ILE A 134 -0.74 -0.66 4.94
N TYR A 135 -0.84 -0.08 3.75
CA TYR A 135 -0.31 -0.63 2.51
C TYR A 135 0.97 0.14 2.16
N LEU A 136 2.08 -0.60 2.06
CA LEU A 136 3.36 -0.08 1.59
C LEU A 136 3.65 -0.71 0.23
N PHE A 137 3.63 0.12 -0.81
CA PHE A 137 3.81 -0.31 -2.20
C PHE A 137 5.25 -0.08 -2.64
N PRO A 138 6.11 -1.11 -2.62
CA PRO A 138 7.40 -1.02 -3.30
C PRO A 138 7.17 -0.94 -4.81
N ARG A 139 7.89 -0.04 -5.47
CA ARG A 139 7.80 0.21 -6.91
C ARG A 139 9.15 0.52 -7.51
N LYS A 140 9.23 0.47 -8.83
CA LYS A 140 10.36 1.05 -9.56
C LYS A 140 10.45 2.53 -9.24
N ALA A 141 11.68 3.04 -9.17
CA ALA A 141 11.92 4.47 -9.09
C ALA A 141 11.29 5.15 -10.32
N SER A 142 10.44 6.13 -10.06
CA SER A 142 9.86 6.95 -11.10
C SER A 142 10.98 7.62 -11.89
N LYS A 143 10.88 7.51 -13.21
CA LYS A 143 11.81 8.15 -14.14
C LYS A 143 11.29 9.48 -14.65
N GLU A 144 10.14 9.93 -14.16
CA GLU A 144 9.53 11.18 -14.62
C GLU A 144 10.31 12.38 -14.07
N GLY A 145 10.70 13.27 -14.98
CA GLY A 145 11.72 14.31 -14.76
C GLY A 145 12.99 14.11 -15.62
N LEU A 146 13.22 12.91 -16.17
CA LEU A 146 14.22 12.69 -17.21
C LEU A 146 13.57 12.87 -18.60
N PHE A 147 13.91 13.97 -19.28
CA PHE A 147 13.61 14.18 -20.70
C PHE A 147 14.20 13.02 -21.53
N VAL A 148 13.37 12.06 -21.93
CA VAL A 148 13.74 11.06 -22.93
C VAL A 148 12.84 11.24 -24.14
N GLY A 149 13.38 11.83 -25.21
CA GLY A 149 12.80 11.71 -26.55
C GLY A 149 11.69 12.68 -26.97
N GLY A 150 11.53 13.84 -26.33
CA GLY A 150 10.76 14.97 -26.90
C GLY A 150 9.23 14.82 -26.94
N SER A 151 8.66 13.77 -26.34
CA SER A 151 7.21 13.68 -26.07
C SER A 151 6.95 14.13 -24.64
N LEU A 152 5.92 14.96 -24.40
CA LEU A 152 5.43 15.16 -23.04
C LEU A 152 5.10 13.78 -22.46
N THR A 153 5.80 13.42 -21.40
CA THR A 153 5.50 12.30 -20.51
C THR A 153 4.05 12.45 -20.06
N SER A 154 3.27 11.36 -20.11
CA SER A 154 1.81 11.36 -19.90
C SER A 154 1.34 12.28 -18.78
N THR A 155 0.21 12.93 -19.00
CA THR A 155 -0.53 13.74 -17.99
C THR A 155 -0.97 12.93 -16.77
N PHE A 156 -0.90 11.60 -16.86
CA PHE A 156 -1.13 10.67 -15.76
C PHE A 156 0.21 10.24 -15.14
N VAL A 157 0.34 10.51 -13.84
CA VAL A 157 1.55 10.36 -13.06
C VAL A 157 1.23 9.53 -11.81
N PRO A 158 1.61 8.25 -11.74
CA PRO A 158 1.21 7.41 -10.62
C PRO A 158 1.88 7.80 -9.30
N ALA A 159 1.15 8.38 -8.37
CA ALA A 159 1.53 8.61 -6.98
C ALA A 159 0.71 7.68 -6.04
N ALA A 160 0.74 7.92 -4.73
CA ALA A 160 0.10 7.05 -3.75
C ALA A 160 -1.42 6.88 -3.97
N LEU A 161 -2.12 7.92 -4.44
CA LEU A 161 -3.56 7.83 -4.76
C LEU A 161 -3.81 6.88 -5.92
N GLU A 162 -3.04 7.06 -7.00
CA GLU A 162 -3.18 6.29 -8.22
C GLU A 162 -2.83 4.83 -7.97
N VAL A 163 -1.79 4.58 -7.18
CA VAL A 163 -1.38 3.24 -6.73
C VAL A 163 -2.45 2.56 -5.84
N ALA A 164 -3.24 3.34 -5.11
CA ALA A 164 -4.35 2.88 -4.30
C ALA A 164 -5.69 2.81 -5.08
N GLY A 165 -5.69 3.16 -6.37
CA GLY A 165 -6.83 2.99 -7.28
C GLY A 165 -7.74 4.22 -7.42
N LEU A 166 -7.38 5.37 -6.85
CA LEU A 166 -8.02 6.63 -7.19
C LEU A 166 -7.20 7.33 -8.26
N LEU A 167 -7.79 7.54 -9.43
CA LEU A 167 -7.08 8.05 -10.61
C LEU A 167 -7.53 9.49 -10.93
N PRO A 168 -6.98 10.53 -10.28
CA PRO A 168 -7.12 11.90 -10.74
C PRO A 168 -6.64 12.03 -12.19
N VAL A 169 -7.53 12.50 -13.06
CA VAL A 169 -7.20 12.80 -14.46
C VAL A 169 -7.43 14.28 -14.71
N TYR A 170 -6.36 14.98 -15.06
CA TYR A 170 -6.36 16.42 -15.29
C TYR A 170 -6.47 16.81 -16.77
N ASP A 171 -6.42 15.82 -17.66
CA ASP A 171 -6.47 15.99 -19.11
C ASP A 171 -7.75 15.35 -19.67
N SER A 172 -8.59 16.16 -20.33
CA SER A 172 -9.89 15.72 -20.83
C SER A 172 -9.78 14.68 -21.95
N ASP A 173 -8.76 14.80 -22.79
CA ASP A 173 -8.56 13.90 -23.93
C ASP A 173 -8.06 12.55 -23.43
N PHE A 174 -7.16 12.56 -22.44
CA PHE A 174 -6.74 11.35 -21.73
C PHE A 174 -7.93 10.70 -21.02
N PHE A 175 -8.77 11.47 -20.32
CA PHE A 175 -9.97 10.93 -19.66
C PHE A 175 -10.92 10.26 -20.67
N ALA A 176 -11.15 10.89 -21.82
CA ALA A 176 -12.09 10.40 -22.82
C ALA A 176 -11.56 9.18 -23.61
N SER A 177 -10.24 9.06 -23.79
CA SER A 177 -9.60 8.04 -24.62
C SER A 177 -9.03 6.85 -23.84
N THR A 178 -8.79 7.01 -22.54
CA THR A 178 -8.16 6.00 -21.69
C THR A 178 -9.18 5.00 -21.15
N ASN A 179 -8.72 3.77 -20.93
CA ASN A 179 -9.45 2.72 -20.25
C ASN A 179 -8.53 1.98 -19.28
N GLU A 180 -9.08 1.02 -18.53
CA GLU A 180 -8.33 0.24 -17.54
C GLU A 180 -7.09 -0.44 -18.12
N SER A 181 -7.18 -1.01 -19.32
CA SER A 181 -6.05 -1.70 -19.96
C SER A 181 -4.87 -0.76 -20.23
N GLU A 182 -5.15 0.48 -20.66
CA GLU A 182 -4.11 1.49 -20.89
C GLU A 182 -3.49 1.98 -19.57
N ILE A 183 -4.29 2.15 -18.51
CA ILE A 183 -3.76 2.48 -17.18
C ILE A 183 -2.87 1.36 -16.65
N LEU A 184 -3.31 0.11 -16.74
CA LEU A 184 -2.52 -1.05 -16.31
C LEU A 184 -1.22 -1.16 -17.10
N LYS A 185 -1.22 -0.83 -18.38
CA LYS A 185 -0.01 -0.77 -19.19
C LYS A 185 0.98 0.28 -18.65
N ILE A 186 0.51 1.47 -18.28
CA ILE A 186 1.36 2.51 -17.65
C ILE A 186 2.00 1.97 -16.36
N PHE A 187 1.21 1.37 -15.47
CA PHE A 187 1.73 0.78 -14.23
C PHE A 187 2.75 -0.33 -14.50
N ASN A 188 2.45 -1.24 -15.44
CA ASN A 188 3.33 -2.36 -15.79
C ASN A 188 4.68 -1.88 -16.35
N GLU A 189 4.66 -0.86 -17.21
CA GLU A 189 5.86 -0.35 -17.86
C GLU A 189 6.73 0.49 -16.91
N ARG A 190 6.09 1.35 -16.10
CA ARG A 190 6.80 2.38 -15.33
C ARG A 190 7.05 2.00 -13.88
N GLU A 191 6.10 1.34 -13.24
CA GLU A 191 6.06 1.21 -11.77
C GLU A 191 6.28 -0.21 -11.26
N LEU A 192 5.80 -1.19 -12.02
CA LEU A 192 5.80 -2.58 -11.60
C LEU A 192 7.22 -3.16 -11.57
N MET A 193 7.62 -3.68 -10.41
CA MET A 193 8.77 -4.56 -10.29
C MET A 193 8.42 -6.01 -10.61
N SER A 194 9.41 -6.88 -10.85
CA SER A 194 9.11 -8.29 -11.09
C SER A 194 8.60 -8.97 -9.81
N ASP A 195 7.72 -9.95 -9.98
CA ASP A 195 7.14 -10.69 -8.84
C ASP A 195 8.25 -11.43 -8.07
N GLU A 196 9.28 -11.92 -8.76
CA GLU A 196 10.43 -12.60 -8.14
C GLU A 196 11.22 -11.65 -7.23
N TYR A 197 11.39 -10.39 -7.66
CA TYR A 197 12.10 -9.40 -6.86
C TYR A 197 11.28 -8.98 -5.63
N PHE A 198 9.97 -8.80 -5.79
CA PHE A 198 9.08 -8.54 -4.66
C PHE A 198 9.10 -9.71 -3.66
N GLU A 199 9.07 -10.95 -4.14
CA GLU A 199 9.14 -12.14 -3.29
C GLU A 199 10.47 -12.24 -2.53
N GLN A 200 11.59 -11.86 -3.17
CA GLN A 200 12.89 -11.74 -2.50
C GLN A 200 12.88 -10.68 -1.39
N LEU A 201 12.30 -9.50 -1.64
CA LEU A 201 12.14 -8.46 -0.63
C LEU A 201 11.29 -8.94 0.54
N ALA A 202 10.19 -9.64 0.25
CA ALA A 202 9.30 -10.18 1.27
C ALA A 202 9.99 -11.23 2.14
N ASN A 203 10.80 -12.11 1.55
CA ASN A 203 11.56 -13.10 2.32
C ASN A 203 12.66 -12.45 3.17
N LYS A 204 13.35 -11.42 2.64
CA LYS A 204 14.31 -10.63 3.43
C LYS A 204 13.61 -9.96 4.62
N LEU A 205 12.45 -9.35 4.41
CA LEU A 205 11.67 -8.70 5.46
C LEU A 205 11.33 -9.66 6.59
N ILE A 206 10.87 -10.88 6.28
CA ILE A 206 10.57 -11.89 7.30
C ILE A 206 11.81 -12.21 8.14
N ASN A 207 12.95 -12.44 7.49
CA ASN A 207 14.18 -12.76 8.22
C ASN A 207 14.56 -11.63 9.19
N TYR A 208 14.54 -10.37 8.71
CA TYR A 208 14.81 -9.22 9.58
C TYR A 208 13.82 -9.10 10.73
N LEU A 209 12.55 -9.34 10.48
CA LEU A 209 11.52 -9.29 11.52
C LEU A 209 11.65 -10.45 12.51
N MET A 210 12.03 -11.66 12.09
CA MET A 210 12.31 -12.76 13.01
C MET A 210 13.49 -12.44 13.92
N ASP A 211 14.56 -11.86 13.37
CA ASP A 211 15.74 -11.47 14.15
C ASP A 211 15.46 -10.33 15.16
N GLU A 212 14.50 -9.44 14.87
CA GLU A 212 14.24 -8.20 15.64
C GLU A 212 12.95 -8.19 16.47
N VAL A 213 12.01 -9.10 16.20
CA VAL A 213 10.68 -9.16 16.85
C VAL A 213 10.56 -10.33 17.82
N ASP A 214 11.42 -11.37 17.73
CA ASP A 214 11.49 -12.44 18.75
C ASP A 214 12.06 -11.96 20.11
N GLU A 215 12.45 -10.68 20.22
CA GLU A 215 12.84 -10.04 21.48
C GLU A 215 11.65 -9.44 22.29
N PHE A 216 10.39 -9.61 21.83
CA PHE A 216 9.18 -9.05 22.47
C PHE A 216 8.12 -10.08 22.85
#